data_AF-A0A971FGG6-F1
#
_entry.id   AF-A0A971FGG6-F1
#
_cell.length_a   1.000
_cell.length_b   1.000
_cell.length_c   1.000
_cell.angle_alpha   90.00
_cell.angle_beta   90.00
_cell.angle_gamma   90.00
#
_symmetry.space_group_name_H-M   'P 1'
#
loop_
_entity.id
_entity.type
_entity.pdbx_description
1 polymer ?
#
loop_
_entity_poly.entity_id
_entity_poly.type
_entity_poly.pdbx_seq_one_letter_code
_entity_poly.pdbx_strand_id
1 'polypeptide(L)'
;MTTSGVTSSFSYDPWGRLASRSATIGGQNYTATYTYRFGDKLQRIDSNFPGETPVVLYNYDGLGKRCLKAIGNDTTYWRWDAGYSVLAQYQDTTPDWGISGFDRFFVPFGHTALAEADLDATGVPANAAYTYLAHDHLGTSYYGFNQSKTVVSQNIHLPFGQRSYVSGNSPYHEFTGKPWDAESQMYYFPYRYYSPNMNRWTSPDPSELVDGPNVYAYVGGNPLSFMDSLGLRKTGESFNCCMNRCVGVAGDWRIVTACTGVCFACLVFPFACPACLLCTGMSGGVIITCLWACA
;
A
#
# COMPACT_ATOMS: atom_id res chain seq x y z
N MET A 1 -5.12 -18.09 16.45
CA MET A 1 -5.56 -18.53 15.11
C MET A 1 -4.85 -19.82 14.81
N THR A 2 -5.56 -20.86 14.37
CA THR A 2 -4.93 -22.14 13.99
C THR A 2 -5.05 -22.33 12.49
N THR A 3 -3.92 -22.44 11.80
CA THR A 3 -3.85 -22.68 10.35
C THR A 3 -2.93 -23.85 10.10
N SER A 4 -3.41 -24.86 9.36
CA SER A 4 -2.63 -26.07 9.03
C SER A 4 -1.97 -26.74 10.24
N GLY A 5 -2.66 -26.76 11.39
CA GLY A 5 -2.18 -27.37 12.63
C GLY A 5 -1.22 -26.51 13.46
N VAL A 6 -0.85 -25.32 13.00
CA VAL A 6 -0.04 -24.35 13.76
C VAL A 6 -0.97 -23.36 14.44
N THR A 7 -0.92 -23.29 15.76
CA THR A 7 -1.64 -22.26 16.54
C THR A 7 -0.73 -21.06 16.77
N SER A 8 -1.14 -19.92 16.24
CA SER A 8 -0.52 -18.62 16.49
C SER A 8 -1.32 -17.83 17.53
N SER A 9 -0.60 -17.26 18.49
CA SER A 9 -1.10 -16.34 19.52
C SER A 9 -0.67 -14.92 19.18
N PHE A 10 -1.54 -13.96 19.46
CA PHE A 10 -1.30 -12.54 19.20
C PHE A 10 -1.63 -11.74 20.46
N SER A 11 -0.82 -10.72 20.74
CA SER A 11 -1.09 -9.74 21.79
C SER A 11 -1.10 -8.34 21.21
N TYR A 12 -1.83 -7.44 21.86
CA TYR A 12 -2.00 -6.07 21.43
C TYR A 12 -1.63 -5.14 22.57
N ASP A 13 -1.09 -3.97 22.24
CA ASP A 13 -0.83 -2.92 23.22
C ASP A 13 -2.14 -2.20 23.63
N PRO A 14 -2.12 -1.29 24.62
CA PRO A 14 -3.33 -0.57 25.05
C PRO A 14 -4.00 0.28 23.98
N TRP A 15 -3.32 0.54 22.85
CA TRP A 15 -3.82 1.30 21.71
C TRP A 15 -4.39 0.35 20.62
N GLY A 16 -4.42 -0.95 20.88
CA GLY A 16 -4.94 -1.96 19.97
C GLY A 16 -3.98 -2.34 18.85
N ARG A 17 -2.70 -1.93 18.90
CA ARG A 17 -1.73 -2.29 17.87
C ARG A 17 -1.09 -3.62 18.20
N LEU A 18 -0.84 -4.45 17.18
CA LEU A 18 -0.23 -5.77 17.34
C LEU A 18 1.12 -5.61 18.04
N ALA A 19 1.25 -6.06 19.28
CA ALA A 19 2.46 -5.92 20.10
C ALA A 19 3.36 -7.15 20.01
N SER A 20 2.77 -8.35 19.94
CA SER A 20 3.52 -9.56 19.69
C SER A 20 2.71 -10.62 18.97
N ARG A 21 3.42 -11.52 18.30
CA ARG A 21 2.88 -12.79 17.82
C ARG A 21 3.80 -13.93 18.22
N SER A 22 3.24 -15.10 18.46
CA SER A 22 4.01 -16.32 18.72
C SER A 22 3.34 -17.55 18.12
N ALA A 23 4.12 -18.56 17.79
CA ALA A 23 3.61 -19.85 17.30
C ALA A 23 4.61 -20.97 17.60
N THR A 24 4.12 -22.19 17.75
CA THR A 24 4.96 -23.38 17.82
C THR A 24 4.93 -24.12 16.48
N ILE A 25 6.06 -24.21 15.79
CA ILE A 25 6.19 -24.86 14.47
C ILE A 25 7.25 -25.95 14.59
N GLY A 26 6.90 -27.20 14.29
CA GLY A 26 7.83 -28.34 14.41
C GLY A 26 8.40 -28.53 15.82
N GLY A 27 7.63 -28.17 16.86
CA GLY A 27 8.08 -28.24 18.26
C GLY A 27 8.98 -27.09 18.72
N GLN A 28 9.32 -26.14 17.84
CA GLN A 28 10.09 -24.94 18.16
C GLN A 28 9.18 -23.74 18.35
N ASN A 29 9.49 -22.89 19.34
CA ASN A 29 8.73 -21.69 19.65
C ASN A 29 9.29 -20.48 18.91
N TYR A 30 8.44 -19.84 18.13
CA TYR A 30 8.73 -18.63 17.39
C TYR A 30 7.93 -17.46 17.96
N THR A 31 8.55 -16.28 17.96
CA THR A 31 8.06 -15.04 18.53
C THR A 31 8.49 -13.87 17.66
N ALA A 32 7.59 -12.90 17.48
CA ALA A 32 7.93 -11.58 16.98
C ALA A 32 7.29 -10.50 17.84
N THR A 33 8.01 -9.41 18.07
CA THR A 33 7.56 -8.23 18.80
C THR A 33 7.60 -7.02 17.91
N TYR A 34 6.60 -6.15 18.07
CA TYR A 34 6.38 -4.98 17.25
C TYR A 34 6.34 -3.76 18.15
N THR A 35 7.22 -2.79 17.88
CA THR A 35 7.26 -1.52 18.61
C THR A 35 6.79 -0.42 17.69
N TYR A 36 5.93 0.47 18.20
CA TYR A 36 5.37 1.60 17.46
C TYR A 36 5.87 2.92 18.03
N ARG A 37 5.90 3.94 17.18
CA ARG A 37 6.15 5.35 17.53
C ARG A 37 4.91 6.19 17.28
N PHE A 38 5.07 7.52 17.36
CA PHE A 38 4.04 8.53 17.10
C PHE A 38 3.11 8.16 15.94
N GLY A 39 1.80 8.40 16.12
CA GLY A 39 0.79 8.18 15.09
C GLY A 39 0.67 6.74 14.61
N ASP A 40 0.83 5.77 15.51
CA ASP A 40 0.69 4.33 15.26
C ASP A 40 1.63 3.77 14.18
N LYS A 41 2.76 4.45 13.95
CA LYS A 41 3.76 4.03 12.98
C LYS A 41 4.63 2.92 13.55
N LEU A 42 4.67 1.79 12.85
CA LEU A 42 5.53 0.65 13.18
C LEU A 42 7.00 1.08 13.10
N GLN A 43 7.71 1.07 14.22
CA GLN A 43 9.10 1.51 14.30
C GLN A 43 10.09 0.35 14.22
N ARG A 44 9.79 -0.78 14.89
CA ARG A 44 10.73 -1.89 15.02
C ARG A 44 9.99 -3.21 15.02
N ILE A 45 10.57 -4.20 14.35
CA ILE A 45 10.21 -5.61 14.47
C ILE A 45 11.44 -6.35 14.97
N ASP A 46 11.26 -7.16 16.01
CA ASP A 46 12.21 -8.21 16.39
C ASP A 46 11.51 -9.55 16.17
N SER A 47 12.04 -10.42 15.31
CA SER A 47 11.42 -11.70 14.94
C SER A 47 12.43 -12.83 14.95
N ASN A 48 12.00 -14.04 15.26
CA ASN A 48 12.79 -15.24 15.01
C ASN A 48 12.08 -16.22 14.07
N PHE A 49 10.95 -15.82 13.47
CA PHE A 49 10.19 -16.68 12.56
C PHE A 49 10.99 -17.02 11.31
N PRO A 50 10.86 -18.25 10.77
CA PRO A 50 11.52 -18.62 9.53
C PRO A 50 11.09 -17.69 8.38
N GLY A 51 12.05 -17.19 7.61
CA GLY A 51 11.80 -16.30 6.48
C GLY A 51 11.62 -14.82 6.84
N GLU A 52 11.70 -14.46 8.13
CA GLU A 52 11.74 -13.07 8.58
C GLU A 52 13.14 -12.67 9.04
N THR A 53 13.43 -11.38 8.95
CA THR A 53 14.72 -10.83 9.39
C THR A 53 14.70 -10.57 10.89
N PRO A 54 15.78 -10.89 11.63
CA PRO A 54 15.77 -10.82 13.08
C PRO A 54 15.41 -9.45 13.67
N VAL A 55 15.94 -8.37 13.10
CA VAL A 55 15.67 -7.01 13.53
C VAL A 55 15.50 -6.13 12.30
N VAL A 56 14.38 -5.40 12.26
CA VAL A 56 14.09 -4.42 11.21
C VAL A 56 13.63 -3.13 11.87
N LEU A 57 14.20 -2.01 11.43
CA LEU A 57 13.86 -0.68 11.91
C LEU A 57 13.24 0.14 10.78
N TYR A 58 12.26 0.96 11.11
CA TYR A 58 11.58 1.85 10.18
C TYR A 58 11.53 3.27 10.74
N ASN A 59 11.63 4.27 9.85
CA ASN A 59 11.42 5.66 10.20
C ASN A 59 10.56 6.37 9.15
N TYR A 60 9.89 7.43 9.59
CA TYR A 60 8.87 8.14 8.82
C TYR A 60 9.13 9.65 8.86
N ASP A 61 8.67 10.37 7.84
CA ASP A 61 8.63 11.83 7.87
C ASP A 61 7.44 12.34 8.70
N GLY A 62 7.34 13.68 8.81
CA GLY A 62 6.23 14.35 9.50
C GLY A 62 4.86 14.16 8.84
N LEU A 63 4.79 13.64 7.60
CA LEU A 63 3.55 13.28 6.91
C LEU A 63 3.24 11.77 7.04
N GLY A 64 4.05 11.03 7.78
CA GLY A 64 3.89 9.61 8.02
C GLY A 64 4.31 8.72 6.85
N LYS A 65 5.04 9.23 5.85
CA LYS A 65 5.60 8.45 4.74
C LYS A 65 6.85 7.74 5.22
N ARG A 66 7.01 6.47 4.86
CA ARG A 66 8.20 5.69 5.26
C ARG A 66 9.44 6.19 4.53
N CYS A 67 10.34 6.85 5.24
CA CYS A 67 11.53 7.43 4.65
C CYS A 67 12.73 6.49 4.69
N LEU A 68 12.73 5.55 5.64
CA LEU A 68 13.88 4.71 5.93
C LEU A 68 13.45 3.33 6.44
N LYS A 69 14.22 2.31 6.04
CA LYS A 69 14.25 0.97 6.63
C LYS A 69 15.71 0.59 6.89
N ALA A 70 16.05 0.12 8.08
CA ALA A 70 17.40 -0.32 8.42
C ALA A 70 17.41 -1.77 8.91
N ILE A 71 18.40 -2.53 8.43
CA ILE A 71 18.66 -3.94 8.75
C ILE A 71 20.15 -4.06 9.04
N GLY A 72 20.52 -4.18 10.32
CA GLY A 72 21.93 -4.11 10.72
C GLY A 72 22.54 -2.78 10.27
N ASN A 73 23.53 -2.84 9.40
CA ASN A 73 24.22 -1.68 8.83
C ASN A 73 23.61 -1.19 7.51
N ASP A 74 22.76 -1.99 6.87
CA ASP A 74 22.17 -1.66 5.57
C ASP A 74 20.91 -0.82 5.76
N THR A 75 20.88 0.35 5.13
CA THR A 75 19.78 1.29 5.21
C THR A 75 19.20 1.57 3.83
N THR A 76 17.92 1.27 3.65
CA THR A 76 17.15 1.62 2.46
C THR A 76 16.33 2.86 2.70
N TYR A 77 16.35 3.79 1.75
CA TYR A 77 15.64 5.04 1.80
C TYR A 77 14.67 5.16 0.63
N TRP A 78 13.57 5.89 0.85
CA TRP A 78 12.59 6.19 -0.18
C TRP A 78 12.37 7.68 -0.35
N ARG A 79 12.03 8.07 -1.57
CA ARG A 79 11.51 9.40 -1.91
C ARG A 79 10.11 9.23 -2.47
N TRP A 80 9.21 10.07 -1.99
CA TRP A 80 7.79 10.02 -2.31
C TRP A 80 7.39 11.30 -3.03
N ASP A 81 6.33 11.21 -3.82
CA ASP A 81 5.67 12.38 -4.37
C ASP A 81 4.87 13.13 -3.29
N ALA A 82 4.11 14.16 -3.69
CA ALA A 82 3.22 14.86 -2.78
C ALA A 82 2.13 13.93 -2.19
N GLY A 83 1.68 12.95 -2.97
CA GLY A 83 0.82 11.86 -2.53
C GLY A 83 1.60 10.77 -1.76
N TYR A 84 1.27 9.51 -2.05
CA TYR A 84 1.91 8.33 -1.44
C TYR A 84 2.48 7.39 -2.51
N SER A 85 2.84 7.93 -3.68
CA SER A 85 3.55 7.19 -4.70
C SER A 85 5.04 7.31 -4.45
N VAL A 86 5.72 6.16 -4.39
CA VAL A 86 7.19 6.13 -4.33
C VAL A 86 7.74 6.55 -5.69
N LEU A 87 8.78 7.38 -5.68
CA LEU A 87 9.46 7.88 -6.87
C LEU A 87 10.83 7.25 -7.05
N ALA A 88 11.57 7.11 -5.95
CA ALA A 88 12.93 6.58 -5.99
C ALA A 88 13.29 5.85 -4.69
N GLN A 89 14.27 4.96 -4.80
CA GLN A 89 14.91 4.28 -3.70
C GLN A 89 16.43 4.38 -3.82
N TYR A 90 17.12 4.40 -2.68
CA TYR A 90 18.55 4.10 -2.60
C TYR A 90 18.90 3.30 -1.35
N GLN A 91 20.05 2.66 -1.37
CA GLN A 91 20.61 1.86 -0.29
C GLN A 91 21.99 2.38 0.11
N ASP A 92 22.19 2.54 1.41
CA ASP A 92 23.48 2.79 2.04
C ASP A 92 23.89 1.51 2.79
N THR A 93 25.02 0.93 2.42
CA THR A 93 25.59 -0.28 3.03
C THR A 93 26.88 0.02 3.82
N THR A 94 27.35 1.27 3.83
CA THR A 94 28.64 1.71 4.40
C THR A 94 28.49 2.54 5.69
N PRO A 95 27.39 2.34 6.43
CA PRO A 95 26.79 3.25 7.44
C PRO A 95 27.39 4.67 7.54
N ASP A 96 27.61 5.32 6.41
CA ASP A 96 28.29 6.61 6.35
C ASP A 96 27.30 7.79 6.25
N TRP A 97 26.01 7.49 6.17
CA TRP A 97 24.92 8.45 5.97
C TRP A 97 25.06 9.23 4.66
N GLY A 98 25.88 8.73 3.73
CA GLY A 98 26.11 9.27 2.41
C GLY A 98 24.99 8.88 1.46
N ILE A 99 24.58 9.83 0.62
CA ILE A 99 23.68 9.55 -0.50
C ILE A 99 24.55 9.36 -1.74
N SER A 100 24.86 8.11 -2.09
CA SER A 100 25.72 7.73 -3.21
C SER A 100 25.03 7.83 -4.58
N GLY A 101 23.70 7.81 -4.60
CA GLY A 101 22.88 7.88 -5.82
C GLY A 101 21.52 7.23 -5.56
N PHE A 102 20.62 7.28 -6.55
CA PHE A 102 19.43 6.42 -6.52
C PHE A 102 19.79 5.06 -7.12
N ASP A 103 19.23 3.98 -6.59
CA ASP A 103 19.39 2.62 -7.11
C ASP A 103 18.18 2.19 -7.94
N ARG A 104 17.00 2.72 -7.60
CA ARG A 104 15.75 2.42 -8.31
C ARG A 104 14.89 3.64 -8.52
N PHE A 105 14.22 3.69 -9.66
CA PHE A 105 13.12 4.60 -9.94
C PHE A 105 11.82 3.82 -10.14
N PHE A 106 10.71 4.45 -9.77
CA PHE A 106 9.39 3.91 -9.99
C PHE A 106 8.60 4.89 -10.84
N VAL A 107 7.87 4.37 -11.83
CA VAL A 107 6.97 5.17 -12.68
C VAL A 107 5.56 5.01 -12.11
N PRO A 108 5.04 5.99 -11.35
CA PRO A 108 3.75 5.83 -10.68
C PRO A 108 2.60 5.71 -11.67
N PHE A 109 1.59 4.90 -11.31
CA PHE A 109 0.38 4.74 -12.09
C PHE A 109 -0.80 4.46 -11.17
N GLY A 110 -1.61 5.50 -10.91
CA GLY A 110 -2.69 5.42 -9.93
C GLY A 110 -2.16 5.09 -8.53
N HIS A 111 -2.66 4.02 -7.93
CA HIS A 111 -2.22 3.51 -6.62
C HIS A 111 -1.14 2.42 -6.68
N THR A 112 -0.58 2.17 -7.86
CA THR A 112 0.49 1.20 -8.16
C THR A 112 1.59 1.86 -9.00
N ALA A 113 2.45 1.08 -9.64
CA ALA A 113 3.45 1.52 -10.60
C ALA A 113 3.21 0.93 -11.99
N LEU A 114 3.49 1.71 -13.05
CA LEU A 114 3.51 1.21 -14.43
C LEU A 114 4.78 0.41 -14.70
N ALA A 115 5.91 0.89 -14.18
CA ALA A 115 7.21 0.26 -14.35
C ALA A 115 8.11 0.56 -13.15
N GLU A 116 9.06 -0.32 -12.93
CA GLU A 116 10.16 -0.18 -11.97
C GLU A 116 11.47 -0.26 -12.73
N ALA A 117 12.44 0.57 -12.39
CA ALA A 117 13.70 0.67 -13.10
C ALA A 117 14.86 0.54 -12.13
N ASP A 118 15.69 -0.49 -12.32
CA ASP A 118 16.93 -0.69 -11.58
C ASP A 118 18.06 0.04 -12.31
N LEU A 119 18.72 0.97 -11.63
CA LEU A 119 19.83 1.75 -12.19
C LEU A 119 21.13 0.94 -12.17
N ASP A 120 21.98 1.20 -13.16
CA ASP A 120 23.36 0.74 -13.13
C ASP A 120 24.24 1.69 -12.31
N ALA A 121 25.53 1.37 -12.21
CA ALA A 121 26.51 2.19 -11.48
C ALA A 121 26.67 3.62 -12.01
N THR A 122 26.16 3.94 -13.21
CA THR A 122 26.20 5.30 -13.76
C THR A 122 25.10 6.19 -13.19
N GLY A 123 24.04 5.60 -12.60
CA GLY A 123 22.89 6.34 -12.07
C GLY A 123 22.06 7.05 -13.14
N VAL A 124 22.25 6.72 -14.43
CA VAL A 124 21.55 7.37 -15.54
C VAL A 124 20.26 6.60 -15.90
N PRO A 125 19.06 7.22 -15.80
CA PRO A 125 17.79 6.54 -16.06
C PRO A 125 17.63 5.96 -17.47
N ALA A 126 18.35 6.49 -18.45
CA ALA A 126 18.33 5.99 -19.83
C ALA A 126 18.96 4.58 -19.96
N ASN A 127 19.86 4.21 -19.05
CA ASN A 127 20.55 2.93 -19.05
C ASN A 127 19.91 1.91 -18.08
N ALA A 128 18.87 2.31 -17.34
CA ALA A 128 18.25 1.48 -16.34
C ALA A 128 17.58 0.23 -16.93
N ALA A 129 17.57 -0.84 -16.15
CA ALA A 129 16.82 -2.05 -16.44
C ALA A 129 15.35 -1.87 -16.03
N TYR A 130 14.47 -1.63 -17.01
CA TYR A 130 13.04 -1.44 -16.78
C TYR A 130 12.31 -2.78 -16.72
N THR A 131 11.49 -2.92 -15.70
CA THR A 131 10.47 -3.96 -15.54
C THR A 131 9.08 -3.30 -15.64
N TYR A 132 8.36 -3.59 -16.72
CA TYR A 132 6.98 -3.13 -16.95
C TYR A 132 6.00 -4.09 -16.26
N LEU A 133 5.09 -3.55 -15.45
CA LEU A 133 4.20 -4.34 -14.62
C LEU A 133 2.85 -4.55 -15.31
N ALA A 134 2.43 -5.80 -15.43
CA ALA A 134 1.08 -6.18 -15.83
C ALA A 134 0.26 -6.50 -14.58
N HIS A 135 -0.86 -5.78 -14.44
CA HIS A 135 -1.70 -5.80 -13.25
C HIS A 135 -2.99 -6.59 -13.44
N ASP A 136 -3.54 -7.10 -12.34
CA ASP A 136 -4.94 -7.54 -12.28
C ASP A 136 -5.91 -6.35 -12.11
N HIS A 137 -7.20 -6.63 -11.92
CA HIS A 137 -8.25 -5.61 -11.80
C HIS A 137 -8.16 -4.75 -10.52
N LEU A 138 -7.41 -5.20 -9.50
CA LEU A 138 -7.15 -4.47 -8.26
C LEU A 138 -5.80 -3.74 -8.28
N GLY A 139 -5.00 -3.91 -9.33
CA GLY A 139 -3.66 -3.34 -9.43
C GLY A 139 -2.56 -4.22 -8.84
N THR A 140 -2.82 -5.51 -8.61
CA THR A 140 -1.80 -6.48 -8.19
C THR A 140 -0.90 -6.84 -9.36
N SER A 141 0.41 -6.70 -9.19
CA SER A 141 1.40 -7.04 -10.22
C SER A 141 1.50 -8.56 -10.41
N TYR A 142 1.00 -9.07 -11.54
CA TYR A 142 1.00 -10.50 -11.85
C TYR A 142 2.22 -10.91 -12.68
N TYR A 143 2.58 -10.12 -13.71
CA TYR A 143 3.79 -10.33 -14.53
C TYR A 143 4.66 -9.07 -14.59
N GLY A 144 5.97 -9.26 -14.63
CA GLY A 144 6.94 -8.22 -15.01
C GLY A 144 7.57 -8.55 -16.37
N PHE A 145 7.65 -7.57 -17.26
CA PHE A 145 8.28 -7.69 -18.58
C PHE A 145 9.50 -6.77 -18.69
N ASN A 146 10.59 -7.23 -19.31
CA ASN A 146 11.71 -6.36 -19.65
C ASN A 146 11.47 -5.54 -20.93
N GLN A 147 12.43 -4.70 -21.31
CA GLN A 147 12.36 -3.88 -22.54
C GLN A 147 12.25 -4.70 -23.83
N SER A 148 12.71 -5.95 -23.81
CA SER A 148 12.58 -6.90 -24.93
C SER A 148 11.24 -7.65 -24.93
N LYS A 149 10.31 -7.30 -24.03
CA LYS A 149 8.98 -7.92 -23.86
C LYS A 149 9.03 -9.37 -23.36
N THR A 150 10.15 -9.78 -22.77
CA THR A 150 10.29 -11.09 -22.14
C THR A 150 9.80 -11.01 -20.71
N VAL A 151 9.09 -12.05 -20.25
CA VAL A 151 8.69 -12.19 -18.84
C VAL A 151 9.95 -12.36 -17.97
N VAL A 152 10.13 -11.47 -16.99
CA VAL A 152 11.24 -11.50 -16.02
C VAL A 152 10.79 -11.79 -14.59
N SER A 153 9.49 -11.66 -14.31
CA SER A 153 8.92 -12.06 -13.03
C SER A 153 7.46 -12.47 -13.17
N GLN A 154 7.03 -13.37 -12.28
CA GLN A 154 5.63 -13.76 -12.14
C GLN A 154 5.31 -13.90 -10.65
N ASN A 155 4.20 -13.28 -10.23
CA ASN A 155 3.71 -13.31 -8.85
C ASN A 155 2.24 -13.69 -8.85
N ILE A 156 1.90 -14.69 -8.06
CA ILE A 156 0.53 -15.14 -7.86
C ILE A 156 0.24 -15.02 -6.36
N HIS A 157 -0.83 -14.33 -6.03
CA HIS A 157 -1.28 -14.15 -4.65
C HIS A 157 -2.60 -14.91 -4.42
N LEU A 158 -2.78 -15.41 -3.19
CA LEU A 158 -4.08 -15.83 -2.69
C LEU A 158 -4.98 -14.60 -2.47
N PRO A 159 -6.30 -14.77 -2.29
CA PRO A 159 -7.23 -13.63 -2.20
C PRO A 159 -6.86 -12.56 -1.17
N PHE A 160 -6.24 -12.94 -0.05
CA PHE A 160 -5.80 -12.01 1.00
C PHE A 160 -4.35 -11.56 0.85
N GLY A 161 -3.72 -11.77 -0.30
CA GLY A 161 -2.39 -11.26 -0.61
C GLY A 161 -1.23 -12.14 -0.16
N GLN A 162 -1.46 -13.36 0.37
CA GLN A 162 -0.35 -14.29 0.59
C GLN A 162 0.25 -14.67 -0.75
N ARG A 163 1.58 -14.66 -0.87
CA ARG A 163 2.28 -15.15 -2.06
C ARG A 163 2.07 -16.66 -2.20
N SER A 164 1.42 -17.08 -3.27
CA SER A 164 1.24 -18.49 -3.64
C SER A 164 2.35 -18.98 -4.57
N TYR A 165 2.84 -18.11 -5.46
CA TYR A 165 3.93 -18.42 -6.38
C TYR A 165 4.68 -17.13 -6.70
N VAL A 166 6.02 -17.20 -6.68
CA VAL A 166 6.91 -16.09 -7.04
C VAL A 166 8.04 -16.67 -7.88
N SER A 167 8.37 -16.02 -8.99
CA SER A 167 9.53 -16.35 -9.82
C SER A 167 10.19 -15.10 -10.37
N GLY A 168 11.49 -15.19 -10.62
CA GLY A 168 12.30 -14.06 -11.10
C GLY A 168 12.45 -12.95 -10.06
N ASN A 169 12.64 -11.71 -10.53
CA ASN A 169 12.79 -10.56 -9.65
C ASN A 169 11.41 -10.00 -9.27
N SER A 170 10.95 -10.32 -8.06
CA SER A 170 9.67 -9.84 -7.55
C SER A 170 9.62 -8.31 -7.55
N PRO A 171 8.57 -7.68 -8.08
CA PRO A 171 8.46 -6.22 -8.11
C PRO A 171 8.29 -5.68 -6.68
N TYR A 172 8.64 -4.41 -6.49
CA TYR A 172 8.39 -3.73 -5.22
C TYR A 172 6.89 -3.57 -4.97
N HIS A 173 6.12 -3.14 -5.99
CA HIS A 173 4.67 -3.03 -5.93
C HIS A 173 4.03 -4.37 -6.26
N GLU A 174 3.47 -5.07 -5.27
CA GLU A 174 2.84 -6.37 -5.45
C GLU A 174 1.33 -6.31 -5.23
N PHE A 175 0.81 -6.91 -4.16
CA PHE A 175 -0.61 -7.06 -3.90
C PHE A 175 -1.30 -5.69 -3.80
N THR A 176 -2.31 -5.46 -4.64
CA THR A 176 -3.02 -4.16 -4.76
C THR A 176 -2.06 -2.97 -4.98
N GLY A 177 -0.90 -3.23 -5.60
CA GLY A 177 0.12 -2.24 -5.88
C GLY A 177 0.85 -1.73 -4.64
N LYS A 178 0.94 -2.54 -3.57
CA LYS A 178 1.58 -2.12 -2.31
C LYS A 178 2.97 -2.70 -2.15
N PRO A 179 3.90 -1.93 -1.56
CA PRO A 179 5.23 -2.42 -1.24
C PRO A 179 5.21 -3.67 -0.38
N TRP A 180 5.89 -4.72 -0.82
CA TRP A 180 6.17 -5.89 -0.01
C TRP A 180 7.45 -5.74 0.80
N ASP A 181 7.35 -5.91 2.11
CA ASP A 181 8.51 -6.02 2.99
C ASP A 181 8.82 -7.50 3.24
N ALA A 182 9.82 -8.02 2.54
CA ALA A 182 10.24 -9.42 2.68
C ALA A 182 10.75 -9.75 4.09
N GLU A 183 11.25 -8.75 4.81
CA GLU A 183 11.82 -8.94 6.13
C GLU A 183 10.78 -9.21 7.22
N SER A 184 9.56 -8.69 7.04
CA SER A 184 8.45 -8.84 7.98
C SER A 184 7.27 -9.64 7.41
N GLN A 185 7.35 -10.04 6.14
CA GLN A 185 6.30 -10.73 5.40
C GLN A 185 4.96 -9.97 5.46
N MET A 186 5.04 -8.63 5.35
CA MET A 186 3.90 -7.71 5.43
C MET A 186 3.93 -6.72 4.28
N TYR A 187 2.77 -6.15 3.96
CA TYR A 187 2.66 -5.05 3.01
C TYR A 187 2.63 -3.71 3.74
N TYR A 188 3.43 -2.76 3.26
CA TYR A 188 3.38 -1.39 3.73
C TYR A 188 2.24 -0.63 3.06
N PHE A 189 1.30 -0.14 3.85
CA PHE A 189 0.35 0.88 3.42
C PHE A 189 0.68 2.18 4.17
N PRO A 190 0.41 3.34 3.56
CA PRO A 190 0.69 4.65 4.16
C PRO A 190 0.31 4.79 5.63
N TYR A 191 -0.87 4.31 6.02
CA TYR A 191 -1.40 4.47 7.38
C TYR A 191 -1.28 3.22 8.25
N ARG A 192 -1.20 2.03 7.66
CA ARG A 192 -1.21 0.75 8.39
C ARG A 192 -0.27 -0.28 7.74
N TYR A 193 0.21 -1.22 8.53
CA TYR A 193 0.80 -2.44 7.98
C TYR A 193 -0.27 -3.51 7.83
N TYR A 194 -0.25 -4.20 6.70
CA TYR A 194 -1.16 -5.31 6.41
C TYR A 194 -0.40 -6.63 6.48
N SER A 195 -0.92 -7.57 7.28
CA SER A 195 -0.38 -8.93 7.33
C SER A 195 -1.25 -9.86 6.51
N PRO A 196 -0.77 -10.33 5.34
CA PRO A 196 -1.53 -11.31 4.56
C PRO A 196 -1.63 -12.65 5.32
N ASN A 197 -0.63 -13.03 6.12
CA ASN A 197 -0.69 -14.26 6.92
C ASN A 197 -1.77 -14.23 8.01
N MET A 198 -2.15 -13.04 8.48
CA MET A 198 -3.26 -12.85 9.43
C MET A 198 -4.58 -12.46 8.75
N ASN A 199 -4.58 -12.24 7.42
CA ASN A 199 -5.70 -11.70 6.64
C ASN A 199 -6.26 -10.38 7.18
N ARG A 200 -5.43 -9.55 7.85
CA ARG A 200 -5.91 -8.36 8.57
C ARG A 200 -4.83 -7.30 8.82
N TRP A 201 -5.27 -6.11 9.21
CA TRP A 201 -4.40 -5.01 9.62
C TRP A 201 -3.70 -5.30 10.95
N THR A 202 -2.47 -4.80 11.11
CA THR A 202 -1.71 -4.92 12.37
C THR A 202 -2.08 -3.87 13.41
N SER A 203 -2.73 -2.78 13.00
CA SER A 203 -3.23 -1.72 13.87
C SER A 203 -4.71 -1.41 13.56
N PRO A 204 -5.45 -0.79 14.51
CA PRO A 204 -6.80 -0.31 14.27
C PRO A 204 -6.83 0.70 13.13
N ASP A 205 -7.98 0.82 12.46
CA ASP A 205 -8.22 1.87 11.48
C ASP A 205 -8.12 3.27 12.12
N PRO A 206 -7.22 4.15 11.64
CA PRO A 206 -7.19 5.54 12.09
C PRO A 206 -8.46 6.33 11.73
N SER A 207 -9.24 5.85 10.75
CA SER A 207 -10.56 6.40 10.43
C SER A 207 -11.69 5.72 11.21
N GLU A 208 -11.34 4.90 12.21
CA GLU A 208 -12.26 4.20 13.10
C GLU A 208 -13.25 3.29 12.35
N LEU A 209 -14.54 3.63 12.36
CA LEU A 209 -15.63 2.73 11.94
C LEU A 209 -16.08 2.95 10.49
N VAL A 210 -15.32 3.69 9.67
CA VAL A 210 -15.68 4.01 8.28
C VAL A 210 -16.01 2.77 7.44
N ASP A 211 -15.31 1.65 7.68
CA ASP A 211 -15.50 0.38 6.94
C ASP A 211 -16.34 -0.66 7.68
N GLY A 212 -16.90 -0.30 8.84
CA GLY A 212 -17.70 -1.15 9.70
C GLY A 212 -17.12 -1.31 11.12
N PRO A 213 -17.76 -2.14 11.96
CA PRO A 213 -17.41 -2.25 13.37
C PRO A 213 -16.06 -2.91 13.65
N ASN A 214 -15.49 -3.63 12.69
CA ASN A 214 -14.21 -4.33 12.85
C ASN A 214 -13.06 -3.51 12.27
N VAL A 215 -12.43 -2.72 13.14
CA VAL A 215 -11.30 -1.82 12.80
C VAL A 215 -10.03 -2.52 12.30
N TYR A 216 -9.98 -3.86 12.32
CA TYR A 216 -8.87 -4.65 11.79
C TYR A 216 -9.19 -5.35 10.47
N ALA A 217 -10.45 -5.38 10.06
CA ALA A 217 -10.85 -6.14 8.88
C ALA A 217 -10.24 -5.54 7.61
N TYR A 218 -9.64 -6.39 6.79
CA TYR A 218 -9.21 -5.98 5.45
C TYR A 218 -10.43 -5.98 4.51
N VAL A 219 -10.75 -4.80 3.98
CA VAL A 219 -11.75 -4.56 2.93
C VAL A 219 -13.11 -5.25 3.12
N GLY A 220 -13.57 -5.33 4.37
CA GLY A 220 -14.85 -5.97 4.71
C GLY A 220 -14.90 -7.47 4.43
N GLY A 221 -13.74 -8.14 4.32
CA GLY A 221 -13.66 -9.58 4.05
C GLY A 221 -13.91 -9.98 2.59
N ASN A 222 -13.98 -9.02 1.66
CA ASN A 222 -14.12 -9.31 0.23
C ASN A 222 -12.94 -8.73 -0.58
N PRO A 223 -11.74 -9.33 -0.49
CA PRO A 223 -10.54 -8.82 -1.16
C PRO A 223 -10.49 -9.14 -2.64
N LEU A 224 -11.49 -9.84 -3.19
CA LEU A 224 -11.62 -10.05 -4.63
C LEU A 224 -12.30 -8.88 -5.34
N SER A 225 -13.15 -8.11 -4.64
CA SER A 225 -13.89 -6.98 -5.22
C SER A 225 -13.42 -5.62 -4.70
N PHE A 226 -12.62 -5.59 -3.64
CA PHE A 226 -12.22 -4.36 -2.97
C PHE A 226 -10.73 -4.36 -2.66
N MET A 227 -10.18 -3.16 -2.68
CA MET A 227 -8.80 -2.86 -2.27
C MET A 227 -8.80 -1.67 -1.31
N ASP A 228 -7.69 -1.44 -0.61
CA ASP A 228 -7.46 -0.21 0.17
C ASP A 228 -6.20 0.45 -0.38
N SER A 229 -6.23 1.71 -0.79
CA SER A 229 -5.04 2.37 -1.34
C SER A 229 -4.13 2.95 -0.26
N LEU A 230 -4.67 3.27 0.92
CA LEU A 230 -3.96 4.04 1.95
C LEU A 230 -3.84 3.29 3.28
N GLY A 231 -4.70 2.29 3.51
CA GLY A 231 -4.93 1.70 4.81
C GLY A 231 -5.90 2.54 5.65
N LEU A 232 -6.97 3.07 5.05
CA LEU A 232 -7.97 3.91 5.75
C LEU A 232 -9.42 3.60 5.39
N ARG A 233 -9.66 3.09 4.18
CA ARG A 233 -11.00 2.74 3.72
C ARG A 233 -10.93 1.80 2.53
N LYS A 234 -11.87 0.88 2.45
CA LYS A 234 -12.06 0.05 1.27
C LYS A 234 -12.56 0.89 0.10
N THR A 235 -12.04 0.57 -1.06
CA THR A 235 -12.39 1.19 -2.34
C THR A 235 -12.80 0.08 -3.29
N GLY A 236 -13.96 0.26 -3.91
CA GLY A 236 -14.50 -0.70 -4.88
C GLY A 236 -13.79 -0.62 -6.21
N GLU A 237 -13.93 -1.69 -7.01
CA GLU A 237 -13.37 -1.80 -8.35
C GLU A 237 -13.62 -0.56 -9.18
N SER A 238 -12.54 0.19 -9.38
CA SER A 238 -12.47 1.22 -10.38
C SER A 238 -11.04 1.62 -10.66
N PHE A 239 -10.17 0.63 -10.90
CA PHE A 239 -9.06 0.86 -11.83
C PHE A 239 -9.61 1.47 -13.14
N ASN A 240 -10.85 1.07 -13.50
CA ASN A 240 -11.62 1.58 -14.64
C ASN A 240 -12.42 2.89 -14.40
N CYS A 241 -12.73 3.36 -13.18
CA CYS A 241 -13.33 4.71 -13.03
C CYS A 241 -12.25 5.79 -13.04
N CYS A 242 -11.03 5.49 -12.59
CA CYS A 242 -9.88 6.36 -12.87
C CYS A 242 -9.49 6.30 -14.36
N MET A 243 -9.42 5.13 -15.00
CA MET A 243 -9.10 5.06 -16.43
C MET A 243 -10.21 5.57 -17.36
N ASN A 244 -11.50 5.27 -17.18
CA ASN A 244 -12.56 5.84 -18.03
C ASN A 244 -12.78 7.35 -17.79
N ARG A 245 -12.26 7.91 -16.70
CA ARG A 245 -12.25 9.37 -16.48
C ARG A 245 -10.97 10.03 -17.00
N CYS A 246 -9.91 9.26 -17.23
CA CYS A 246 -8.63 9.74 -17.78
C CYS A 246 -8.44 9.41 -19.28
N VAL A 247 -9.17 8.44 -19.85
CA VAL A 247 -8.94 7.90 -21.20
C VAL A 247 -10.28 7.66 -21.93
N GLY A 248 -10.86 8.75 -22.45
CA GLY A 248 -11.99 8.76 -23.40
C GLY A 248 -13.37 8.82 -22.73
N VAL A 249 -14.19 9.87 -22.92
CA VAL A 249 -14.70 10.35 -24.22
C VAL A 249 -14.99 11.86 -24.14
N ALA A 250 -14.66 12.57 -25.24
CA ALA A 250 -14.91 14.00 -25.53
C ALA A 250 -13.91 15.03 -24.99
N GLY A 251 -12.91 15.35 -25.81
CA GLY A 251 -12.61 16.74 -26.19
C GLY A 251 -11.87 17.67 -25.22
N ASP A 252 -11.81 17.41 -23.91
CA ASP A 252 -11.25 18.41 -22.97
C ASP A 252 -10.03 17.91 -22.17
N TRP A 253 -8.87 18.51 -22.48
CA TRP A 253 -7.61 18.37 -21.76
C TRP A 253 -7.63 19.16 -20.43
N ARG A 254 -8.39 18.70 -19.44
CA ARG A 254 -8.27 19.22 -18.06
C ARG A 254 -7.92 18.11 -17.08
N ILE A 255 -6.60 17.90 -16.97
CA ILE A 255 -5.97 17.30 -15.79
C ILE A 255 -6.29 18.23 -14.60
N VAL A 256 -6.76 17.66 -13.49
CA VAL A 256 -7.09 18.34 -12.21
C VAL A 256 -8.40 19.15 -12.18
N THR A 257 -9.57 18.51 -12.04
CA THR A 257 -10.70 19.19 -11.33
C THR A 257 -11.79 18.27 -10.73
N ALA A 258 -11.75 16.95 -10.89
CA ALA A 258 -12.84 16.11 -10.40
C ALA A 258 -12.67 15.58 -8.95
N CYS A 259 -11.45 15.50 -8.42
CA CYS A 259 -11.22 15.12 -7.02
C CYS A 259 -11.08 16.31 -6.06
N THR A 260 -10.96 17.55 -6.58
CA THR A 260 -10.83 18.76 -5.75
C THR A 260 -12.17 19.38 -5.36
N GLY A 261 -13.27 19.05 -6.05
CA GLY A 261 -14.58 19.65 -5.81
C GLY A 261 -15.28 19.21 -4.51
N VAL A 262 -14.90 18.06 -3.93
CA VAL A 262 -15.50 17.57 -2.67
C VAL A 262 -14.71 18.04 -1.44
N CYS A 263 -13.41 18.35 -1.59
CA CYS A 263 -12.56 18.75 -0.46
C CYS A 263 -12.45 20.26 -0.23
N PHE A 264 -12.66 21.12 -1.23
CA PHE A 264 -12.44 22.57 -1.04
C PHE A 264 -13.57 23.26 -0.25
N ALA A 265 -14.81 22.76 -0.34
CA ALA A 265 -15.94 23.36 0.40
C ALA A 265 -15.87 23.11 1.92
N CYS A 266 -15.29 21.99 2.36
CA CYS A 266 -15.13 21.68 3.79
C CYS A 266 -13.98 22.44 4.48
N LEU A 267 -13.04 23.02 3.73
CA LEU A 267 -11.89 23.72 4.31
C LEU A 267 -12.10 25.23 4.51
N VAL A 268 -13.16 25.82 3.92
CA VAL A 268 -13.36 27.28 3.92
C VAL A 268 -14.58 27.73 4.76
N PHE A 269 -15.54 26.85 5.07
CA PHE A 269 -16.72 27.21 5.88
C PHE A 269 -17.07 26.11 6.91
N PRO A 270 -16.77 26.29 8.21
CA PRO A 270 -16.97 25.24 9.22
C PRO A 270 -18.42 25.11 9.74
N PHE A 271 -19.42 25.75 9.13
CA PHE A 271 -20.79 25.82 9.69
C PHE A 271 -21.94 25.50 8.73
N ALA A 272 -21.74 24.70 7.68
CA ALA A 272 -22.86 24.25 6.86
C ALA A 272 -22.63 22.87 6.25
N CYS A 273 -22.94 21.81 7.00
CA CYS A 273 -23.26 20.52 6.39
C CYS A 273 -24.16 19.67 7.31
N PRO A 274 -25.50 19.79 7.23
CA PRO A 274 -26.37 18.68 7.56
C PRO A 274 -26.61 17.86 6.29
N ALA A 275 -26.08 16.64 6.28
CA ALA A 275 -26.53 15.47 5.53
C ALA A 275 -27.18 15.70 4.14
N CYS A 276 -26.45 15.42 3.07
CA CYS A 276 -27.07 15.06 1.79
C CYS A 276 -27.63 13.62 1.88
N LEU A 277 -28.84 13.51 2.43
CA LEU A 277 -29.76 12.41 2.16
C LEU A 277 -30.41 12.63 0.78
N LEU A 278 -30.64 11.52 0.07
CA LEU A 278 -31.56 11.36 -1.08
C LEU A 278 -31.07 11.85 -2.46
N CYS A 279 -30.38 10.96 -3.18
CA CYS A 279 -30.47 10.92 -4.65
C CYS A 279 -31.58 9.91 -5.02
N THR A 280 -32.77 10.39 -5.39
CA THR A 280 -33.82 9.54 -5.99
C THR A 280 -33.88 9.78 -7.50
N GLY A 281 -33.59 8.73 -8.27
CA GLY A 281 -33.99 8.61 -9.68
C GLY A 281 -32.85 8.71 -10.69
N MET A 282 -32.48 7.57 -11.30
CA MET A 282 -31.65 7.52 -12.51
C MET A 282 -32.54 7.15 -13.71
N SER A 283 -32.54 7.98 -14.75
CA SER A 283 -32.89 7.55 -16.10
C SER A 283 -32.00 8.26 -17.12
N GLY A 284 -31.21 7.50 -17.87
CA GLY A 284 -30.52 8.01 -19.06
C GLY A 284 -29.26 8.86 -18.84
N GLY A 285 -28.50 8.64 -17.76
CA GLY A 285 -27.09 9.07 -17.69
C GLY A 285 -26.81 10.58 -17.66
N VAL A 286 -27.80 11.42 -17.34
CA VAL A 286 -27.62 12.87 -17.16
C VAL A 286 -28.26 13.30 -15.84
N ILE A 287 -27.52 14.02 -14.99
CA ILE A 287 -28.09 14.75 -13.85
C ILE A 287 -28.88 15.92 -14.42
N ILE A 288 -30.19 15.81 -14.45
CA ILE A 288 -31.09 16.89 -14.86
C ILE A 288 -31.45 17.66 -13.59
N THR A 289 -30.83 18.83 -13.43
CA THR A 289 -31.14 19.93 -12.49
C THR A 289 -30.87 19.72 -10.98
N CYS A 290 -29.99 20.56 -10.42
CA CYS A 290 -30.09 21.00 -9.02
C CYS A 290 -31.06 22.18 -8.99
N LEU A 291 -32.27 21.99 -8.45
CA LEU A 291 -33.11 23.12 -8.10
C LEU A 291 -32.52 23.82 -6.88
N TRP A 292 -31.98 25.01 -7.10
CA TRP A 292 -31.83 26.01 -6.06
C TRP A 292 -33.22 26.45 -5.60
N ALA A 293 -33.54 26.26 -4.34
CA ALA A 293 -34.53 27.07 -3.64
C ALA A 293 -33.86 27.63 -2.39
N CYS A 294 -33.44 28.89 -2.47
CA CYS A 294 -33.18 29.70 -1.29
C CYS A 294 -34.51 29.92 -0.56
N ALA A 295 -34.56 29.53 0.71
CA ALA A 295 -35.32 30.21 1.76
C ALA A 295 -34.44 30.23 3.01
#